data_AF-A0A836TG65-F1
#
_entry.id   AF-A0A836TG65-F1
#
_cell.length_a   1.000
_cell.length_b   1.000
_cell.length_c   1.000
_cell.angle_alpha   90.00
_cell.angle_beta   90.00
_cell.angle_gamma   90.00
#
_symmetry.space_group_name_H-M   'P 1'
#
loop_
_entity.id
_entity.type
_entity.pdbx_description
1 polymer ?
#
loop_
_entity_poly.entity_id
_entity_poly.type
_entity_poly.pdbx_seq_one_letter_code
_entity_poly.pdbx_strand_id
1 'polypeptide(L)'
;QSESTDPEVIADLTAKGISHIYKNHGPVFFHFKYYRYLEHVGINEDFESGYRSREEFERWKRVDPILLQRAKLIKYGLKESFIQEIENTTIENIDKSIALASQAPFPPESDLYQNVYA
;
A
#
# COMPACT_ATOMS: atom_id res chain seq x y z
N GLN A 1 15.28 11.58 -0.40
CA GLN A 1 15.47 10.16 -0.74
C GLN A 1 15.52 9.35 0.55
N SER A 2 14.99 8.13 0.55
CA SER A 2 15.12 7.18 1.66
C SER A 2 15.26 5.76 1.11
N GLU A 3 16.13 4.98 1.74
CA GLU A 3 16.27 3.53 1.50
C GLU A 3 15.43 2.72 2.50
N SER A 4 14.79 3.39 3.46
CA SER A 4 13.95 2.74 4.48
C SER A 4 12.55 2.44 3.92
N THR A 5 12.03 1.27 4.25
CA THR A 5 10.63 0.89 4.09
C THR A 5 9.80 1.15 5.35
N ASP A 6 10.43 1.62 6.43
CA ASP A 6 9.77 1.89 7.71
C ASP A 6 8.70 2.99 7.56
N PRO A 7 7.40 2.68 7.81
CA PRO A 7 6.31 3.64 7.61
C PRO A 7 6.46 4.93 8.43
N GLU A 8 7.03 4.87 9.63
CA GLU A 8 7.22 6.05 10.49
C GLU A 8 8.30 6.99 9.90
N VAL A 9 9.38 6.42 9.36
CA VAL A 9 10.43 7.21 8.67
C VAL A 9 9.85 7.89 7.43
N ILE A 10 9.01 7.19 6.68
CA ILE A 10 8.36 7.73 5.48
C ILE A 10 7.35 8.83 5.85
N ALA A 11 6.57 8.64 6.92
CA ALA A 11 5.65 9.65 7.44
C ALA A 11 6.40 10.93 7.86
N ASP A 12 7.51 10.80 8.57
CA ASP A 12 8.33 11.96 9.00
C ASP A 12 8.91 12.72 7.80
N LEU A 13 9.44 12.00 6.80
CA LEU A 13 10.00 12.62 5.60
C LEU A 13 8.93 13.34 4.78
N THR A 14 7.76 12.73 4.63
CA THR A 14 6.63 13.34 3.91
C THR A 14 6.10 14.56 4.65
N ALA A 15 5.93 14.51 5.98
CA ALA A 15 5.52 15.66 6.80
C ALA A 15 6.48 16.85 6.68
N LYS A 16 7.79 16.60 6.65
CA LYS A 16 8.82 17.63 6.42
C LYS A 16 8.71 18.24 5.02
N GLY A 17 8.52 17.42 3.99
CA GLY A 17 8.38 17.94 2.62
C GLY A 17 7.08 18.71 2.41
N ILE A 18 5.96 18.28 3.02
CA ILE A 18 4.71 19.04 3.05
C ILE A 18 4.91 20.41 3.70
N SER A 19 5.58 20.44 4.85
CA SER A 19 5.92 21.69 5.55
C SER A 19 6.81 22.60 4.68
N HIS A 20 7.74 22.02 3.92
CA HIS A 20 8.57 22.76 2.96
C HIS A 20 7.73 23.36 1.81
N ILE A 21 6.78 22.61 1.25
CA ILE A 21 5.87 23.10 0.20
C ILE A 21 5.07 24.30 0.70
N TYR A 22 4.49 24.20 1.90
CA TYR A 22 3.72 25.31 2.47
C TYR A 22 4.56 26.56 2.73
N LYS A 23 5.80 26.40 3.19
CA LYS A 23 6.67 27.53 3.51
C LYS A 23 7.29 28.20 2.28
N ASN A 24 7.65 27.42 1.26
CA ASN A 24 8.47 27.90 0.15
C ASN A 24 7.69 27.98 -1.18
N HIS A 25 6.41 27.59 -1.19
CA HIS A 25 5.53 27.60 -2.36
C HIS A 25 6.13 26.88 -3.58
N GLY A 26 6.86 25.79 -3.35
CA GLY A 26 7.53 25.00 -4.38
C GLY A 26 7.35 23.49 -4.16
N PRO A 27 7.42 22.68 -5.23
CA PRO A 27 7.23 21.23 -5.13
C PRO A 27 8.42 20.54 -4.43
N VAL A 28 8.16 19.33 -3.92
CA VAL A 28 9.19 18.43 -3.37
C VAL A 28 9.11 17.11 -4.12
N PHE A 29 10.27 16.56 -4.47
CA PHE A 29 10.39 15.23 -5.06
C PHE A 29 10.83 14.21 -4.02
N PHE A 30 10.05 13.13 -3.86
CA PHE A 30 10.40 12.00 -3.00
C PHE A 30 10.80 10.80 -3.85
N HIS A 31 11.94 10.21 -3.50
CA HIS A 31 12.41 8.94 -4.06
C HIS A 31 12.49 7.94 -2.90
N PHE A 32 11.56 6.98 -2.91
CA PHE A 32 11.48 5.88 -1.95
C PHE A 32 11.62 4.56 -2.70
N LYS A 33 12.41 3.64 -2.14
CA LYS A 33 12.61 2.34 -2.74
C LYS A 33 11.70 1.31 -2.08
N TYR A 34 10.95 0.59 -2.91
CA TYR A 34 10.03 -0.47 -2.52
C TYR A 34 10.16 -1.65 -3.47
N TYR A 35 9.58 -2.78 -3.06
CA TYR A 35 9.57 -4.00 -3.85
C TYR A 35 8.16 -4.50 -4.08
N ARG A 36 7.88 -4.88 -5.32
CA ARG A 36 6.60 -5.43 -5.75
C ARG A 36 6.64 -6.94 -5.56
N TYR A 37 5.75 -7.50 -4.74
CA TYR A 37 5.87 -8.92 -4.33
C TYR A 37 5.37 -9.89 -5.39
N LEU A 38 4.22 -9.60 -5.99
CA LEU A 38 3.56 -10.46 -6.98
C LEU A 38 4.02 -10.14 -8.40
N GLU A 39 3.26 -10.49 -9.42
CA GLU A 39 3.48 -10.24 -10.85
C GLU A 39 3.06 -8.83 -11.32
N HIS A 40 3.56 -8.39 -12.49
CA HIS A 40 3.46 -6.97 -12.89
C HIS A 40 2.00 -6.53 -12.98
N VAL A 41 1.16 -7.45 -13.47
CA VAL A 41 -0.28 -7.33 -13.54
C VAL A 41 -0.86 -8.66 -13.08
N GLY A 42 -1.57 -8.64 -11.95
CA GLY A 42 -2.23 -9.83 -11.41
C GLY A 42 -1.75 -10.18 -10.01
N ILE A 43 -2.13 -11.37 -9.56
CA ILE A 43 -1.96 -11.84 -8.18
C ILE A 43 -1.00 -13.03 -8.06
N ASN A 44 -0.38 -13.46 -9.16
CA ASN A 44 0.52 -14.62 -9.16
C ASN A 44 1.97 -14.23 -8.86
N GLU A 45 2.81 -15.22 -8.58
CA GLU A 45 4.27 -15.05 -8.59
C GLU A 45 4.81 -15.18 -10.02
N ASP A 46 5.91 -14.47 -10.32
CA ASP A 46 6.53 -14.35 -11.66
C ASP A 46 8.03 -14.73 -11.64
N PHE A 47 8.54 -15.33 -10.56
CA PHE A 47 9.97 -15.60 -10.36
C PHE A 47 10.57 -16.54 -11.41
N GLU A 48 9.75 -17.38 -12.03
CA GLU A 48 10.14 -18.29 -13.12
C GLU A 48 10.21 -17.58 -14.49
N SER A 49 9.84 -16.30 -14.58
CA SER A 49 9.82 -15.52 -15.83
C SER A 49 11.20 -14.96 -16.22
N GLY A 50 12.24 -15.22 -15.43
CA GLY A 50 13.64 -14.93 -15.78
C GLY A 50 14.10 -13.48 -15.68
N TYR A 51 13.28 -12.55 -15.18
CA TYR A 51 13.63 -11.13 -15.05
C TYR A 51 13.92 -10.65 -13.63
N ARG A 52 13.71 -11.49 -12.62
CA ARG A 52 14.06 -11.23 -11.22
C ARG A 52 14.25 -12.54 -10.47
N SER A 53 14.99 -12.51 -9.37
CA SER A 53 15.28 -13.71 -8.58
C SER A 53 14.46 -13.78 -7.29
N ARG A 54 14.24 -15.00 -6.77
CA ARG A 54 13.58 -15.17 -5.47
C ARG A 54 14.43 -14.62 -4.34
N GLU A 55 15.76 -14.70 -4.44
CA GLU A 55 16.68 -14.15 -3.45
C GLU A 55 16.55 -12.62 -3.34
N GLU A 56 16.30 -11.92 -4.46
CA GLU A 56 16.01 -10.50 -4.43
C GLU A 56 14.75 -10.21 -3.61
N PHE A 57 13.67 -10.94 -3.86
CA PHE A 57 12.42 -10.84 -3.09
C PHE A 57 12.62 -11.11 -1.60
N GLU A 58 13.32 -12.20 -1.25
CA GLU A 58 13.54 -12.57 0.15
C GLU A 58 14.35 -11.52 0.92
N ARG A 59 15.25 -10.78 0.27
CA ARG A 59 15.92 -9.62 0.90
C ARG A 59 14.93 -8.52 1.23
N TRP A 60 14.01 -8.21 0.32
CA TRP A 60 13.00 -7.17 0.51
C TRP A 60 11.90 -7.56 1.50
N LYS A 61 11.54 -8.84 1.55
CA LYS A 61 10.56 -9.38 2.51
C LYS A 61 11.01 -9.21 3.97
N ARG A 62 12.31 -9.23 4.25
CA ARG A 62 12.87 -8.97 5.59
C ARG A 62 12.63 -7.54 6.08
N VAL A 63 12.40 -6.62 5.16
CA VAL A 63 12.09 -5.21 5.44
C VAL A 63 10.66 -4.88 5.01
N ASP A 64 9.74 -5.85 5.11
CA ASP A 64 8.33 -5.62 4.85
C ASP A 64 7.78 -4.52 5.81
N PRO A 65 7.23 -3.41 5.28
CA PRO A 65 6.71 -2.31 6.08
C PRO A 65 5.64 -2.74 7.11
N ILE A 66 4.80 -3.73 6.77
CA ILE A 66 3.75 -4.22 7.66
C ILE A 66 4.34 -5.01 8.82
N LEU A 67 5.33 -5.87 8.55
CA LEU A 67 6.02 -6.63 9.59
C LEU A 67 6.82 -5.70 10.53
N LEU A 68 7.50 -4.70 9.96
CA LEU A 68 8.21 -3.68 10.73
C LEU A 68 7.25 -2.90 11.64
N GLN A 69 6.11 -2.47 11.11
CA GLN A 69 5.13 -1.71 11.90
C GLN A 69 4.49 -2.58 12.98
N ARG A 70 4.14 -3.84 12.69
CA ARG A 70 3.62 -4.78 13.70
C ARG A 70 4.58 -4.91 14.88
N ALA A 71 5.87 -5.16 14.60
CA ALA A 71 6.90 -5.30 15.63
C ALA A 71 7.02 -4.03 16.50
N LYS A 72 6.91 -2.84 15.90
CA LYS A 72 6.91 -1.57 16.63
C LYS A 72 5.69 -1.40 17.52
N LEU A 73 4.49 -1.68 17.02
CA LEU A 73 3.26 -1.59 17.80
C LEU A 73 3.31 -2.49 19.05
N ILE A 74 3.80 -3.73 18.90
CA ILE A 74 4.02 -4.64 20.03
C ILE A 74 5.03 -4.04 21.01
N LYS A 75 6.14 -3.49 20.51
CA LYS A 75 7.16 -2.82 21.35
C LYS A 75 6.59 -1.61 22.09
N TYR A 76 5.62 -0.89 21.52
CA TYR A 76 4.91 0.21 22.16
C TYR A 76 3.83 -0.26 23.16
N GLY A 77 3.68 -1.57 23.37
CA GLY A 77 2.79 -2.15 24.38
C GLY A 77 1.41 -2.53 23.85
N LEU A 78 1.18 -2.47 22.53
CA LEU A 78 -0.07 -2.98 21.97
C LEU A 78 -0.05 -4.51 21.99
N LYS A 79 -1.20 -5.08 22.32
CA LYS A 79 -1.36 -6.54 22.34
C LYS A 79 -1.51 -7.08 20.92
N GLU A 80 -0.95 -8.25 20.67
CA GLU A 80 -1.13 -8.98 19.42
C GLU A 80 -2.62 -9.17 19.07
N SER A 81 -3.46 -9.44 20.07
CA SER A 81 -4.91 -9.59 19.89
C SER A 81 -5.58 -8.34 19.32
N PHE A 82 -5.09 -7.15 19.69
CA PHE A 82 -5.63 -5.88 19.19
C PHE A 82 -5.21 -5.64 17.74
N ILE A 83 -3.98 -6.02 17.37
CA ILE A 83 -3.53 -5.96 15.97
C ILE A 83 -4.37 -6.92 15.12
N GLN A 84 -4.60 -8.13 15.60
CA GLN A 84 -5.43 -9.12 14.92
C GLN A 84 -6.89 -8.65 14.74
N GLU A 85 -7.43 -7.92 15.72
CA GLU A 85 -8.76 -7.31 15.61
C GLU A 85 -8.85 -6.31 14.45
N ILE A 86 -7.82 -5.48 14.26
CA ILE A 86 -7.74 -4.54 13.14
C ILE A 86 -7.66 -5.30 11.81
N GLU A 87 -6.85 -6.36 11.73
CA GLU A 87 -6.72 -7.19 10.53
C GLU A 87 -8.05 -7.87 10.18
N ASN A 88 -8.73 -8.45 11.16
CA ASN A 88 -10.04 -9.08 10.97
C ASN A 88 -11.09 -8.07 10.51
N THR A 89 -11.15 -6.90 11.13
CA THR A 89 -12.05 -5.81 10.74
C THR A 89 -11.77 -5.37 9.29
N THR A 90 -10.49 -5.35 8.90
CA THR A 90 -10.09 -5.01 7.52
C THR A 90 -10.60 -6.06 6.53
N ILE A 91 -10.45 -7.34 6.84
CA ILE A 91 -10.96 -8.45 6.02
C ILE A 91 -12.49 -8.35 5.89
N GLU A 92 -13.21 -8.13 6.99
CA GLU A 92 -14.67 -7.96 6.94
C GLU A 92 -15.11 -6.80 6.05
N ASN A 93 -14.37 -5.69 6.04
CA ASN A 93 -14.65 -4.55 5.19
C ASN A 93 -14.38 -4.86 3.71
N ILE A 94 -13.34 -5.65 3.41
CA ILE A 94 -13.05 -6.14 2.06
C ILE A 94 -14.19 -7.03 1.59
N ASP A 95 -14.63 -8.00 2.39
CA ASP A 95 -15.72 -8.91 2.04
C ASP A 95 -17.04 -8.17 1.77
N LYS A 96 -17.37 -7.18 2.62
CA LYS A 96 -18.52 -6.30 2.40
C LYS A 96 -18.39 -5.53 1.08
N SER A 97 -17.21 -5.01 0.76
CA SER A 97 -16.96 -4.27 -0.47
C SER A 97 -17.12 -5.15 -1.71
N ILE A 98 -16.61 -6.39 -1.66
CA ILE A 98 -16.77 -7.37 -2.74
C ILE A 98 -18.25 -7.75 -2.92
N ALA A 99 -18.97 -8.00 -1.83
CA ALA A 99 -20.40 -8.32 -1.89
C ALA A 99 -21.22 -7.17 -2.51
N LEU A 100 -20.96 -5.93 -2.09
CA LEU A 100 -21.61 -4.75 -2.66
C LEU A 100 -21.31 -4.60 -4.15
N ALA A 101 -20.03 -4.72 -4.55
CA ALA A 101 -19.62 -4.61 -5.95
C ALA A 101 -20.23 -5.72 -6.82
N SER A 102 -20.32 -6.95 -6.31
CA SER A 102 -20.88 -8.10 -7.04
C SER A 102 -22.40 -8.00 -7.22
N GLN A 103 -23.09 -7.32 -6.30
CA GLN A 103 -24.53 -7.10 -6.35
C GLN A 103 -24.91 -5.83 -7.11
N ALA A 104 -23.95 -4.95 -7.40
CA ALA A 104 -24.21 -3.73 -8.12
C ALA A 104 -24.73 -4.06 -9.54
N PRO A 105 -25.81 -3.40 -10.00
CA PRO A 105 -26.26 -3.58 -11.37
C PRO A 105 -25.18 -3.08 -12.34
N PHE A 106 -25.11 -3.71 -13.51
CA PHE A 106 -24.34 -3.14 -14.61
C PHE A 106 -24.85 -1.73 -14.93
N PRO A 107 -23.96 -0.80 -15.32
CA PRO A 107 -24.38 0.53 -15.74
C PRO A 107 -25.26 0.42 -17.00
N PRO A 108 -26.30 1.25 -17.14
CA PRO A 108 -27.08 1.32 -18.37
C PRO A 108 -26.22 1.83 -19.53
N GLU A 109 -26.57 1.46 -20.77
CA GLU A 109 -25.84 1.89 -21.97
C GLU A 109 -25.72 3.42 -22.10
N SER A 110 -26.69 4.17 -21.55
CA SER A 110 -26.65 5.63 -21.51
C SER A 110 -25.43 6.20 -20.79
N ASP A 111 -24.87 5.47 -19.81
CA ASP A 111 -23.71 5.91 -19.05
C ASP A 111 -22.45 5.98 -19.91
N LEU A 112 -22.40 5.24 -21.03
CA LEU A 112 -21.30 5.29 -21.99
C LEU A 112 -21.08 6.70 -22.56
N TYR A 113 -22.15 7.50 -22.66
CA TYR A 113 -22.11 8.83 -23.26
C TYR A 113 -22.02 9.96 -22.22
N GLN A 114 -22.05 9.64 -20.93
CA GLN A 114 -21.87 10.62 -19.87
C GLN A 114 -20.39 11.02 -19.74
N ASN A 115 -20.13 12.24 -19.27
CA ASN A 115 -18.77 12.78 -19.04
C ASN A 115 -17.86 12.88 -20.27
N VAL A 116 -18.42 12.75 -21.49
CA VAL A 116 -17.68 13.01 -22.74
C VAL A 116 -17.45 14.51 -22.94
N TYR A 117 -18.46 15.32 -22.60
CA TYR A 117 -18.42 16.77 -22.53
C TYR A 117 -19.08 17.24 -21.21
N ALA A 118 -18.84 18.50 -20.84
CA ALA A 118 -19.45 19.15 -19.68
C ALA A 118 -20.93 19.49 -19.90
#